data_AF-V5IIJ6-F1
#
_entry.id   AF-V5IIJ6-F1
#
_cell.length_a   1.000
_cell.length_b   1.000
_cell.length_c   1.000
_cell.angle_alpha   90.00
_cell.angle_beta   90.00
_cell.angle_gamma   90.00
#
_symmetry.space_group_name_H-M   'P 1'
#
loop_
_entity.id
_entity.type
_entity.pdbx_description
1 polymer ?
#
loop_
_entity_poly.entity_id
_entity_poly.type
_entity_poly.pdbx_seq_one_letter_code
_entity_poly.pdbx_strand_id
1 'polypeptide(L)'
;LGSCMFRMGILAALRSKYKKATVGVMITASHNPEDDNGIKLIDPMGEMMETEWEILATELANTADGSLRSVLDRIVAATDTELSEPSTVLLAHDTRSSSPHLAQAVADGVKSVDGAVKSLGCLTTPQLHYIVRCTNDPHYGEPTEDGYFRKLTKAFTQIRANGSAVRNYVPFIRLDGANGVGAVKIKTLLPHLGGLLKIETFNDGTQGRLNHMCGADFVKVYQKAPEGIPLDVGVRCVSFDGDADRVIYFYHDENQGFHLLDGDKIATLVASYLKELTDAAKISLDMAIVQTAYANGNSTRLHSPTWLKVPVK
;
A
#
# COMPACT_ATOMS: atom_id res chain seq x y z
N LEU A 1 13.21 17.15 -7.21
CA LEU A 1 12.84 16.39 -5.99
C LEU A 1 13.98 16.24 -4.97
N GLY A 2 15.27 16.21 -5.35
CA GLY A 2 16.38 15.94 -4.42
C GLY A 2 16.42 16.80 -3.15
N SER A 3 16.29 18.13 -3.26
CA SER A 3 16.24 19.03 -2.09
C SER A 3 15.03 18.75 -1.18
N CYS A 4 13.85 18.48 -1.77
CA CYS A 4 12.66 18.09 -1.02
C CYS A 4 12.90 16.77 -0.26
N MET A 5 13.45 15.75 -0.92
CA MET A 5 13.76 14.46 -0.30
C MET A 5 14.72 14.59 0.88
N PHE A 6 15.78 15.39 0.73
CA PHE A 6 16.71 15.69 1.81
C PHE A 6 16.00 16.31 3.02
N ARG A 7 15.16 17.32 2.80
CA ARG A 7 14.41 17.98 3.87
C ARG A 7 13.38 17.06 4.52
N MET A 8 12.76 16.15 3.75
CA MET A 8 11.87 15.14 4.31
C MET A 8 12.62 14.07 5.11
N GLY A 9 13.87 13.77 4.76
CA GLY A 9 14.77 12.97 5.60
C GLY A 9 15.02 13.62 6.96
N ILE A 10 15.28 14.93 6.99
CA ILE A 10 15.41 15.70 8.24
C ILE A 10 14.11 15.62 9.05
N LEU A 11 12.97 15.89 8.41
CA LEU A 11 11.67 15.86 9.10
C LEU A 11 11.34 14.48 9.66
N ALA A 12 11.63 13.41 8.93
CA ALA A 12 11.44 12.04 9.40
C ALA A 12 12.30 11.73 10.63
N ALA A 13 13.55 12.18 10.64
CA ALA A 13 14.41 12.04 11.82
C ALA A 13 13.86 12.81 13.02
N LEU A 14 13.43 14.06 12.84
CA LEU A 14 12.77 14.85 13.91
C LEU A 14 11.48 14.19 14.39
N ARG A 15 10.67 13.64 13.48
CA ARG A 15 9.46 12.90 13.82
C ARG A 15 9.74 11.69 14.69
N SER A 16 10.80 10.95 14.36
CA SER A 16 11.24 9.79 15.15
C SER A 16 11.68 10.21 16.55
N LYS A 17 12.42 11.32 16.71
CA LYS A 17 12.78 11.87 18.02
C LYS A 17 11.54 12.28 18.82
N TYR A 18 10.62 13.01 18.19
CA TYR A 18 9.36 13.46 18.80
C TYR A 18 8.50 12.28 19.29
N LYS A 19 8.33 11.25 18.45
CA LYS A 19 7.55 10.06 18.80
C LYS A 19 8.29 9.06 19.69
N LYS A 20 9.61 9.23 19.87
CA LYS A 20 10.51 8.29 20.55
C LYS A 20 10.37 6.86 20.00
N ALA A 21 10.25 6.77 18.67
CA ALA A 21 9.90 5.54 17.98
C ALA A 21 10.47 5.51 16.56
N THR A 22 10.52 4.32 15.96
CA THR A 22 10.95 4.15 14.57
C THR A 22 9.87 4.66 13.62
N VAL A 23 10.25 5.41 12.59
CA VAL A 23 9.33 5.88 11.53
C VAL A 23 9.76 5.37 10.17
N GLY A 24 8.87 5.43 9.18
CA GLY A 24 9.15 5.00 7.81
C GLY A 24 9.18 6.15 6.81
N VAL A 25 9.96 5.96 5.75
CA VAL A 25 9.94 6.78 4.54
C VAL A 25 9.83 5.88 3.33
N MET A 26 8.74 6.03 2.57
CA MET A 26 8.53 5.32 1.31
C MET A 26 8.77 6.27 0.14
N ILE A 27 9.62 5.88 -0.81
CA ILE A 27 9.82 6.62 -2.06
C ILE A 27 9.04 5.95 -3.17
N THR A 28 8.00 6.62 -3.62
CA THR A 28 7.04 6.12 -4.60
C THR A 28 6.15 7.25 -5.09
N ALA A 29 5.70 7.16 -6.33
CA ALA A 29 4.54 7.91 -6.81
C ALA A 29 3.36 7.01 -7.22
N SER A 30 3.30 5.78 -6.71
CA SER A 30 2.13 4.87 -6.86
C SER A 30 1.71 4.75 -8.33
N HIS A 31 0.48 5.12 -8.67
CA HIS A 31 -0.12 5.10 -10.00
C HIS A 31 0.41 6.15 -11.01
N ASN A 32 1.22 7.12 -10.59
CA ASN A 32 1.73 8.16 -11.49
C ASN A 32 2.59 7.57 -12.64
N PRO A 33 2.74 8.31 -13.76
CA PRO A 33 3.69 7.98 -14.82
C PRO A 33 5.11 7.75 -14.30
N GLU A 34 5.88 6.86 -14.93
CA GLU A 34 7.23 6.43 -14.51
C GLU A 34 8.22 7.57 -14.23
N ASP A 35 8.11 8.68 -14.96
CA ASP A 35 9.02 9.83 -14.85
C ASP A 35 8.81 10.67 -13.58
N ASP A 36 7.65 10.51 -12.91
CA ASP A 36 7.37 11.12 -11.62
C ASP A 36 8.05 10.35 -10.47
N ASN A 37 8.10 10.95 -9.29
CA ASN A 37 8.36 10.23 -8.03
C ASN A 37 7.81 11.04 -6.85
N GLY A 38 7.76 10.43 -5.68
CA GLY A 38 7.16 11.01 -4.49
C GLY A 38 7.72 10.42 -3.21
N ILE A 39 7.20 10.90 -2.09
CA ILE A 39 7.60 10.49 -0.75
C ILE A 39 6.37 10.40 0.14
N LYS A 40 6.27 9.31 0.92
CA LYS A 40 5.26 9.11 1.96
C LYS A 40 6.00 8.92 3.29
N LEU A 41 5.57 9.63 4.34
CA LEU A 41 6.09 9.49 5.69
C LEU A 41 5.13 8.64 6.52
N ILE A 42 5.67 7.70 7.28
CA ILE A 42 4.92 6.65 7.98
C ILE A 42 5.21 6.74 9.47
N ASP A 43 4.16 6.83 10.27
CA ASP A 43 4.23 6.92 11.72
C ASP A 43 4.38 5.53 12.38
N PRO A 44 4.68 5.49 13.70
CA PRO A 44 5.17 4.28 14.36
C PRO A 44 4.27 3.04 14.27
N MET A 45 2.95 3.20 14.21
CA MET A 45 2.01 2.07 14.11
C MET A 45 1.68 1.69 12.66
N GLY A 46 2.45 2.19 11.69
CA GLY A 46 2.25 1.94 10.26
C GLY A 46 1.12 2.76 9.65
N GLU A 47 0.69 3.83 10.29
CA GLU A 47 -0.24 4.83 9.79
C GLU A 47 0.50 5.91 8.97
N MET A 48 -0.26 6.68 8.19
CA MET A 48 0.30 7.87 7.54
C MET A 48 0.65 8.92 8.61
N MET A 49 1.66 9.74 8.32
CA MET A 49 2.02 10.85 9.19
C MET A 49 0.82 11.73 9.55
N GLU A 50 0.72 12.11 10.83
CA GLU A 50 -0.30 13.04 11.32
C GLU A 50 -0.40 14.34 10.50
N THR A 51 -1.64 14.79 10.24
CA THR A 51 -1.94 15.95 9.39
C THR A 51 -1.23 17.23 9.82
N GLU A 52 -1.05 17.46 11.13
CA GLU A 52 -0.34 18.64 11.64
C GLU A 52 1.12 18.68 11.16
N TRP A 53 1.74 17.52 10.95
CA TRP A 53 3.11 17.42 10.45
C TRP A 53 3.19 17.55 8.93
N GLU A 54 2.11 17.33 8.17
CA GLU A 54 2.05 17.62 6.73
C GLU A 54 2.23 19.12 6.44
N ILE A 55 1.74 19.97 7.35
CA ILE A 55 1.94 21.43 7.28
C ILE A 55 3.43 21.76 7.43
N LEU A 56 4.11 21.14 8.39
CA LEU A 56 5.55 21.32 8.62
C LEU A 56 6.37 20.79 7.44
N ALA A 57 5.97 19.65 6.87
CA ALA A 57 6.57 19.09 5.66
C ALA A 57 6.47 20.06 4.49
N THR A 58 5.30 20.64 4.27
CA THR A 58 5.05 21.62 3.22
C THR A 58 5.89 22.88 3.42
N GLU A 59 5.97 23.39 4.65
CA GLU A 59 6.81 24.54 4.98
C GLU A 59 8.28 24.26 4.69
N LEU A 60 8.81 23.12 5.16
CA LEU A 60 10.19 22.74 4.90
C LEU A 60 10.47 22.56 3.41
N ALA A 61 9.59 21.91 2.67
CA ALA A 61 9.75 21.70 1.23
C ALA A 61 9.85 23.03 0.46
N ASN A 62 9.11 24.07 0.89
CA ASN A 62 9.07 25.38 0.23
C ASN A 62 10.08 26.40 0.78
N THR A 63 10.81 26.07 1.84
CA THR A 63 11.76 26.98 2.49
C THR A 63 12.96 27.30 1.57
N ALA A 64 13.45 28.54 1.56
CA ALA A 64 14.70 28.88 0.88
C ALA A 64 15.91 28.32 1.65
N ASP A 65 16.98 27.90 0.97
CA ASP A 65 18.12 27.24 1.61
C ASP A 65 18.75 28.08 2.75
N GLY A 66 18.86 29.39 2.58
CA GLY A 66 19.39 30.31 3.59
C GLY A 66 18.54 30.41 4.87
N SER A 67 17.27 30.02 4.81
CA SER A 67 16.33 30.07 5.93
C SER A 67 16.04 28.69 6.54
N LEU A 68 16.61 27.61 5.98
CA LEU A 68 16.33 26.24 6.40
C LEU A 68 16.58 26.03 7.90
N ARG A 69 17.71 26.52 8.40
CA ARG A 69 18.07 26.38 9.83
C ARG A 69 17.05 27.05 10.74
N SER A 70 16.66 28.30 10.44
CA SER A 70 15.66 29.01 11.26
C SER A 70 14.28 28.34 11.27
N VAL A 71 13.89 27.70 10.16
CA VAL A 71 12.63 26.94 10.08
C VAL A 71 12.72 25.68 10.92
N LEU A 72 13.85 24.95 10.85
CA LEU A 72 14.08 23.77 11.67
C LEU A 72 14.09 24.10 13.17
N ASP A 73 14.79 25.17 13.58
CA ASP A 73 14.81 25.61 14.99
C ASP A 73 13.39 25.91 15.50
N ARG A 74 12.56 26.54 14.66
CA ARG A 74 11.16 26.84 14.99
C ARG A 74 10.30 25.58 15.04
N ILE A 75 10.51 24.61 14.16
CA ILE A 75 9.82 23.31 14.20
C ILE A 75 10.16 22.56 15.48
N VAL A 76 11.44 22.50 15.84
CA VAL A 76 11.92 21.85 17.06
C VAL A 76 11.29 22.50 18.29
N ALA A 77 11.27 23.82 18.36
CA ALA A 77 10.62 24.55 19.46
C ALA A 77 9.10 24.35 19.50
N ALA A 78 8.41 24.36 18.36
CA ALA A 78 6.96 24.20 18.29
C ALA A 78 6.48 22.79 18.64
N THR A 79 7.31 21.78 18.37
CA THR A 79 7.02 20.37 18.65
C THR A 79 7.56 19.90 19.99
N ASP A 80 8.31 20.74 20.70
CA ASP A 80 9.05 20.38 21.92
C ASP A 80 9.93 19.12 21.70
N THR A 81 10.58 19.05 20.53
CA THR A 81 11.38 17.87 20.14
C THR A 81 12.75 17.92 20.81
N GLU A 82 13.05 16.93 21.63
CA GLU A 82 14.37 16.77 22.24
C GLU A 82 15.38 16.20 21.23
N LEU A 83 16.36 17.02 20.81
CA LEU A 83 17.34 16.64 19.79
C LEU A 83 18.31 15.53 20.23
N SER A 84 18.50 15.35 21.55
CA SER A 84 19.30 14.26 22.14
C SER A 84 18.63 12.89 22.00
N GLU A 85 17.32 12.82 21.79
CA GLU A 85 16.63 11.54 21.64
C GLU A 85 17.15 10.79 20.40
N PRO A 86 17.32 9.46 20.47
CA PRO A 86 17.71 8.69 19.31
C PRO A 86 16.60 8.73 18.25
N SER A 87 16.98 8.75 16.97
CA SER A 87 16.04 8.58 15.87
C SER A 87 16.44 7.42 14.97
N THR A 88 15.44 6.67 14.52
CA THR A 88 15.58 5.57 13.58
C THR A 88 14.54 5.70 12.47
N VAL A 89 15.02 5.75 11.22
CA VAL A 89 14.20 5.84 10.02
C VAL A 89 14.40 4.61 9.16
N LEU A 90 13.31 3.91 8.84
CA LEU A 90 13.29 2.82 7.86
C LEU A 90 12.98 3.40 6.49
N LEU A 91 13.84 3.14 5.50
CA LEU A 91 13.73 3.71 4.17
C LEU A 91 13.56 2.60 3.14
N ALA A 92 12.50 2.67 2.33
CA ALA A 92 12.29 1.79 1.19
C ALA A 92 11.79 2.57 -0.03
N HIS A 93 11.78 1.92 -1.19
CA HIS A 93 11.38 2.55 -2.43
C HIS A 93 10.74 1.57 -3.43
N ASP A 94 10.04 2.11 -4.43
CA ASP A 94 9.49 1.34 -5.56
C ASP A 94 10.56 1.05 -6.66
N THR A 95 10.13 0.64 -7.85
CA THR A 95 11.02 0.28 -8.97
C THR A 95 11.44 1.46 -9.86
N ARG A 96 11.03 2.71 -9.56
CA ARG A 96 11.37 3.86 -10.42
C ARG A 96 12.88 4.06 -10.51
N SER A 97 13.37 4.43 -11.69
CA SER A 97 14.80 4.65 -11.94
C SER A 97 15.38 5.79 -11.08
N SER A 98 14.57 6.78 -10.72
CA SER A 98 14.95 7.89 -9.84
C SER A 98 14.99 7.51 -8.35
N SER A 99 14.33 6.43 -7.95
CA SER A 99 14.16 6.05 -6.54
C SER A 99 15.47 5.84 -5.77
N PRO A 100 16.50 5.15 -6.30
CA PRO A 100 17.77 4.97 -5.57
C PRO A 100 18.49 6.28 -5.23
N HIS A 101 18.52 7.25 -6.15
CA HIS A 101 19.14 8.54 -5.91
C HIS A 101 18.33 9.39 -4.91
N LEU A 102 17.00 9.35 -5.01
CA LEU A 102 16.12 10.04 -4.06
C LEU A 102 16.20 9.42 -2.66
N ALA A 103 16.37 8.09 -2.56
CA ALA A 103 16.62 7.40 -1.30
C ALA A 103 17.92 7.86 -0.64
N GLN A 104 18.97 8.06 -1.43
CA GLN A 104 20.21 8.63 -0.92
C GLN A 104 20.00 10.04 -0.36
N ALA A 105 19.26 10.90 -1.06
CA ALA A 105 18.96 12.24 -0.57
C ALA A 105 18.20 12.23 0.77
N VAL A 106 17.21 11.35 0.94
CA VAL A 106 16.53 11.14 2.23
C VAL A 106 17.52 10.71 3.30
N ALA A 107 18.36 9.71 3.00
CA ALA A 107 19.33 9.18 3.95
C ALA A 107 20.34 10.25 4.41
N ASP A 108 20.78 11.13 3.50
CA ASP A 108 21.66 12.25 3.81
C ASP A 108 20.96 13.28 4.72
N GLY A 109 19.67 13.53 4.47
CA GLY A 109 18.82 14.36 5.33
C GLY A 109 18.71 13.83 6.76
N VAL A 110 18.42 12.54 6.90
CA VAL A 110 18.35 11.86 8.21
C VAL A 110 19.67 11.98 8.98
N LYS A 111 20.79 11.74 8.31
CA LYS A 111 22.13 11.81 8.91
C LYS A 111 22.54 13.23 9.30
N SER A 112 22.03 14.25 8.59
CA SER A 112 22.40 15.64 8.87
C SER A 112 21.92 16.17 10.23
N VAL A 113 20.99 15.44 10.88
CA VAL A 113 20.49 15.73 12.24
C VAL A 113 20.72 14.55 13.20
N ASP A 114 21.84 13.84 12.99
CA ASP A 114 22.30 12.72 13.81
C ASP A 114 21.29 11.57 13.94
N GLY A 115 20.48 11.35 12.90
CA GLY A 115 19.54 10.23 12.83
C GLY A 115 20.14 8.97 12.23
N ALA A 116 19.67 7.81 12.71
CA ALA A 116 19.98 6.52 12.11
C ALA A 116 19.00 6.21 10.97
N VAL A 117 19.52 5.72 9.84
CA VAL A 117 18.73 5.29 8.69
C VAL A 117 19.05 3.85 8.34
N LYS A 118 18.02 3.02 8.16
CA LYS A 118 18.13 1.64 7.67
C LYS A 118 17.42 1.53 6.33
N SER A 119 18.20 1.36 5.27
CA SER A 119 17.66 1.10 3.94
C SER A 119 17.21 -0.37 3.83
N LEU A 120 15.97 -0.57 3.42
CA LEU A 120 15.35 -1.88 3.19
C LEU A 120 15.25 -2.20 1.69
N GLY A 121 15.72 -1.30 0.82
CA GLY A 121 15.72 -1.46 -0.63
C GLY A 121 14.33 -1.38 -1.24
N CYS A 122 14.09 -2.21 -2.25
CA CYS A 122 12.85 -2.19 -3.01
C CYS A 122 11.75 -2.97 -2.28
N LEU A 123 10.66 -2.31 -1.88
CA LEU A 123 9.50 -2.89 -1.20
C LEU A 123 8.20 -2.32 -1.76
N THR A 124 7.08 -3.01 -1.59
CA THR A 124 5.76 -2.39 -1.79
C THR A 124 5.49 -1.38 -0.68
N THR A 125 4.58 -0.42 -0.91
CA THR A 125 4.17 0.51 0.15
C THR A 125 3.63 -0.25 1.37
N PRO A 126 2.71 -1.23 1.24
CA PRO A 126 2.24 -2.00 2.40
C PRO A 126 3.32 -2.79 3.15
N GLN A 127 4.38 -3.26 2.47
CA GLN A 127 5.50 -3.95 3.12
C GLN A 127 6.25 -3.01 4.07
N LEU A 128 6.53 -1.76 3.66
CA LEU A 128 7.21 -0.81 4.55
C LEU A 128 6.33 -0.46 5.77
N HIS A 129 5.03 -0.19 5.55
CA HIS A 129 4.08 0.05 6.64
C HIS A 129 4.07 -1.11 7.66
N TYR A 130 4.07 -2.36 7.17
CA TYR A 130 4.16 -3.55 8.02
C TYR A 130 5.45 -3.59 8.83
N ILE A 131 6.61 -3.36 8.20
CA ILE A 131 7.91 -3.45 8.88
C ILE A 131 8.04 -2.34 9.94
N VAL A 132 7.59 -1.12 9.66
CA VAL A 132 7.56 -0.01 10.64
C VAL A 132 6.72 -0.41 11.85
N ARG A 133 5.49 -0.88 11.63
CA ARG A 133 4.61 -1.32 12.71
C ARG A 133 5.22 -2.45 13.54
N CYS A 134 5.76 -3.49 12.91
CA CYS A 134 6.40 -4.62 13.60
C CYS A 134 7.66 -4.22 14.37
N THR A 135 8.37 -3.18 13.92
CA THR A 135 9.56 -2.68 14.60
C THR A 135 9.18 -2.00 15.92
N ASN A 136 8.06 -1.29 15.96
CA ASN A 136 7.57 -0.61 17.17
C ASN A 136 6.65 -1.48 18.03
N ASP A 137 5.96 -2.46 17.45
CA ASP A 137 5.13 -3.44 18.14
C ASP A 137 5.47 -4.88 17.67
N PRO A 138 6.39 -5.56 18.36
CA PRO A 138 6.79 -6.94 18.03
C PRO A 138 5.63 -7.95 18.09
N HIS A 139 4.53 -7.67 18.81
CA HIS A 139 3.37 -8.57 18.84
C HIS A 139 2.63 -8.60 17.50
N TYR A 140 2.77 -7.55 16.69
CA TYR A 140 2.15 -7.53 15.37
C TYR A 140 2.79 -8.53 14.41
N GLY A 141 4.08 -8.82 14.54
CA GLY A 141 4.78 -9.78 13.70
C GLY A 141 6.28 -9.51 13.59
N GLU A 142 6.97 -10.31 12.79
CA GLU A 142 8.41 -10.12 12.57
C GLU A 142 8.67 -8.97 11.58
N PRO A 143 9.55 -8.00 11.89
CA PRO A 143 9.82 -6.82 11.08
C PRO A 143 10.75 -7.12 9.89
N THR A 144 10.37 -8.07 9.06
CA THR A 144 11.11 -8.51 7.88
C THR A 144 10.17 -8.73 6.70
N GLU A 145 10.71 -8.71 5.47
CA GLU A 145 9.95 -9.06 4.28
C GLU A 145 9.43 -10.51 4.34
N ASP A 146 10.24 -11.45 4.83
CA ASP A 146 9.82 -12.83 5.08
C ASP A 146 8.72 -12.93 6.15
N GLY A 147 8.82 -12.12 7.22
CA GLY A 147 7.78 -11.94 8.23
C GLY A 147 6.44 -11.51 7.63
N TYR A 148 6.46 -10.53 6.73
CA TYR A 148 5.28 -10.06 6.00
C TYR A 148 4.60 -11.19 5.22
N PHE A 149 5.37 -11.92 4.40
CA PHE A 149 4.82 -13.00 3.58
C PHE A 149 4.30 -14.15 4.43
N ARG A 150 5.06 -14.63 5.42
CA ARG A 150 4.62 -15.72 6.32
C ARG A 150 3.36 -15.34 7.09
N LYS A 151 3.24 -14.10 7.57
CA LYS A 151 2.03 -13.65 8.27
C LYS A 151 0.81 -13.72 7.35
N LEU A 152 0.93 -13.21 6.12
CA LEU A 152 -0.15 -13.23 5.14
C LEU A 152 -0.53 -14.65 4.72
N THR A 153 0.45 -15.48 4.35
CA THR A 153 0.17 -16.84 3.85
C THR A 153 -0.32 -17.77 4.95
N LYS A 154 0.13 -17.59 6.20
CA LYS A 154 -0.41 -18.33 7.36
C LYS A 154 -1.90 -18.04 7.54
N ALA A 155 -2.30 -16.76 7.54
CA ALA A 155 -3.70 -16.38 7.65
C ALA A 155 -4.53 -16.90 6.46
N PHE A 156 -4.02 -16.75 5.24
CA PHE A 156 -4.67 -17.27 4.03
C PHE A 156 -4.88 -18.79 4.08
N THR A 157 -3.86 -19.54 4.51
CA THR A 157 -3.93 -21.00 4.65
C THR A 157 -4.98 -21.42 5.68
N GLN A 158 -5.05 -20.73 6.82
CA GLN A 158 -6.05 -21.00 7.85
C GLN A 158 -7.48 -20.74 7.35
N ILE A 159 -7.70 -19.63 6.64
CA ILE A 159 -9.01 -19.32 6.04
C ILE A 159 -9.40 -20.38 5.01
N ARG A 160 -8.46 -20.78 4.15
CA ARG A 160 -8.69 -21.82 3.13
C ARG A 160 -8.97 -23.19 3.72
N ALA A 161 -8.28 -23.58 4.79
CA ALA A 161 -8.48 -24.86 5.46
C ALA A 161 -9.85 -24.96 6.16
N ASN A 162 -10.37 -23.84 6.66
CA ASN A 162 -11.66 -23.78 7.35
C ASN A 162 -12.84 -23.49 6.41
N GLY A 163 -12.58 -23.24 5.12
CA GLY A 163 -13.62 -23.00 4.13
C GLY A 163 -14.24 -24.31 3.63
N SER A 164 -15.57 -24.34 3.51
CA SER A 164 -16.27 -25.41 2.78
C SER A 164 -15.76 -25.48 1.34
N ALA A 165 -15.59 -26.68 0.79
CA ALA A 165 -15.27 -26.85 -0.62
C ALA A 165 -16.37 -26.18 -1.48
N VAL A 166 -16.06 -25.01 -2.04
CA VAL A 166 -16.99 -24.29 -2.90
C VAL A 166 -17.07 -25.04 -4.23
N ARG A 167 -18.25 -25.60 -4.53
CA ARG A 167 -18.57 -26.13 -5.87
C ARG A 167 -18.25 -25.01 -6.87
N ASN A 168 -17.32 -25.27 -7.79
CA ASN A 168 -16.91 -24.39 -8.89
C ASN A 168 -15.85 -23.30 -8.58
N TYR A 169 -15.18 -23.33 -7.43
CA TYR A 169 -14.03 -22.43 -7.21
C TYR A 169 -12.76 -22.99 -7.86
N VAL A 170 -12.14 -22.20 -8.75
CA VAL A 170 -10.81 -22.48 -9.30
C VAL A 170 -9.78 -21.58 -8.58
N PRO A 171 -8.75 -22.14 -7.92
CA PRO A 171 -7.67 -21.40 -7.27
C PRO A 171 -6.67 -20.88 -8.30
N PHE A 172 -7.16 -20.10 -9.26
CA PHE A 172 -6.39 -19.50 -10.33
C PHE A 172 -6.75 -18.02 -10.45
N ILE A 173 -5.75 -17.21 -10.75
CA ILE A 173 -5.91 -15.79 -11.02
C ILE A 173 -4.82 -15.31 -11.97
N ARG A 174 -5.18 -14.38 -12.86
CA ARG A 174 -4.19 -13.60 -13.61
C ARG A 174 -3.93 -12.29 -12.91
N LEU A 175 -2.66 -11.98 -12.74
CA LEU A 175 -2.21 -10.73 -12.16
C LEU A 175 -1.59 -9.87 -13.25
N ASP A 176 -2.10 -8.67 -13.41
CA ASP A 176 -1.38 -7.56 -14.01
C ASP A 176 -0.59 -6.83 -12.91
N GLY A 177 0.72 -6.95 -12.95
CA GLY A 177 1.62 -6.39 -11.95
C GLY A 177 2.04 -4.94 -12.21
N ALA A 178 1.43 -4.27 -13.20
CA ALA A 178 1.68 -2.87 -13.57
C ALA A 178 3.13 -2.52 -13.92
N ASN A 179 3.98 -3.52 -14.17
CA ASN A 179 5.44 -3.39 -14.25
C ASN A 179 6.07 -2.78 -12.98
N GLY A 180 5.37 -2.87 -11.84
CA GLY A 180 5.74 -2.27 -10.57
C GLY A 180 6.40 -3.23 -9.59
N VAL A 181 6.68 -2.72 -8.39
CA VAL A 181 7.33 -3.53 -7.33
C VAL A 181 6.45 -4.72 -6.90
N GLY A 182 5.13 -4.60 -7.01
CA GLY A 182 4.20 -5.70 -6.73
C GLY A 182 4.46 -6.94 -7.58
N ALA A 183 4.76 -6.78 -8.87
CA ALA A 183 5.13 -7.88 -9.75
C ALA A 183 6.39 -8.62 -9.27
N VAL A 184 7.40 -7.87 -8.82
CA VAL A 184 8.63 -8.43 -8.25
C VAL A 184 8.31 -9.23 -6.99
N LYS A 185 7.49 -8.67 -6.10
CA LYS A 185 7.17 -9.27 -4.80
C LYS A 185 6.29 -10.51 -4.89
N ILE A 186 5.48 -10.64 -5.94
CA ILE A 186 4.68 -11.85 -6.17
C ILE A 186 5.55 -13.07 -6.43
N LYS A 187 6.70 -12.90 -7.10
CA LYS A 187 7.68 -13.97 -7.30
C LYS A 187 8.20 -14.50 -5.95
N THR A 188 8.38 -13.61 -4.97
CA THR A 188 8.76 -13.97 -3.59
C THR A 188 7.59 -14.58 -2.80
N LEU A 189 6.36 -14.12 -3.00
CA LEU A 189 5.16 -14.65 -2.33
C LEU A 189 4.83 -16.10 -2.75
N LEU A 190 5.01 -16.43 -4.04
CA LEU A 190 4.57 -17.70 -4.63
C LEU A 190 5.05 -18.95 -3.86
N PRO A 191 6.34 -19.07 -3.48
CA PRO A 191 6.81 -20.18 -2.63
C PRO A 191 6.06 -20.30 -1.29
N HIS A 192 5.70 -19.18 -0.65
CA HIS A 192 4.97 -19.19 0.62
C HIS A 192 3.50 -19.63 0.48
N LEU A 193 2.92 -19.52 -0.72
CA LEU A 193 1.54 -19.95 -0.97
C LEU A 193 1.41 -21.46 -1.15
N GLY A 194 2.52 -22.19 -1.39
CA GLY A 194 2.51 -23.66 -1.48
C GLY A 194 1.53 -24.23 -2.51
N GLY A 195 1.19 -23.46 -3.56
CA GLY A 195 0.24 -23.87 -4.60
C GLY A 195 -1.24 -23.73 -4.23
N LEU A 196 -1.58 -23.16 -3.07
CA LEU A 196 -2.97 -22.91 -2.65
C LEU A 196 -3.73 -21.96 -3.60
N LEU A 197 -2.99 -21.15 -4.35
CA LEU A 197 -3.45 -20.25 -5.39
C LEU A 197 -2.40 -20.18 -6.49
N LYS A 198 -2.78 -20.55 -7.72
CA LYS A 198 -1.95 -20.33 -8.91
C LYS A 198 -2.13 -18.89 -9.38
N ILE A 199 -1.04 -18.15 -9.48
CA ILE A 199 -1.01 -16.79 -10.01
C ILE A 199 -0.20 -16.81 -11.32
N GLU A 200 -0.83 -16.39 -12.41
CA GLU A 200 -0.15 -16.14 -13.68
C GLU A 200 0.08 -14.64 -13.82
N THR A 201 1.33 -14.21 -13.81
CA THR A 201 1.71 -12.78 -13.77
C THR A 201 2.04 -12.25 -15.16
N PHE A 202 1.43 -11.12 -15.50
CA PHE A 202 1.66 -10.29 -16.68
C PHE A 202 2.10 -8.90 -16.22
N ASN A 203 2.69 -8.11 -17.13
CA ASN A 203 3.28 -6.81 -16.81
C ASN A 203 4.15 -6.93 -15.56
N ASP A 204 5.12 -7.84 -15.63
CA ASP A 204 5.88 -8.33 -14.48
C ASP A 204 7.16 -7.52 -14.19
N GLY A 205 7.32 -6.39 -14.88
CA GLY A 205 8.48 -5.50 -14.76
C GLY A 205 9.71 -5.95 -15.54
N THR A 206 9.64 -7.04 -16.32
CA THR A 206 10.74 -7.45 -17.20
C THR A 206 10.77 -6.69 -18.52
N GLN A 207 9.59 -6.26 -18.99
CA GLN A 207 9.39 -5.48 -20.22
C GLN A 207 8.27 -4.47 -19.99
N GLY A 208 8.29 -3.37 -20.75
CA GLY A 208 7.29 -2.31 -20.61
C GLY A 208 7.65 -1.27 -19.55
N ARG A 209 6.83 -0.21 -19.48
CA ARG A 209 7.01 0.91 -18.55
C ARG A 209 6.04 0.79 -17.38
N LEU A 210 6.45 1.29 -16.22
CA LEU A 210 5.61 1.35 -15.01
C LEU A 210 4.27 2.06 -15.30
N ASN A 211 3.16 1.43 -14.94
CA ASN A 211 1.77 1.92 -15.12
C ASN A 211 1.37 2.29 -16.57
N HIS A 212 2.16 1.89 -17.58
CA HIS A 212 1.87 2.28 -18.96
C HIS A 212 0.93 1.29 -19.63
N MET A 213 -0.30 1.72 -19.92
CA MET A 213 -1.35 0.88 -20.53
C MET A 213 -1.72 -0.36 -19.70
N CYS A 214 -1.40 -0.32 -18.40
CA CYS A 214 -1.63 -1.39 -17.45
C CYS A 214 -1.81 -0.81 -16.03
N GLY A 215 -2.17 -1.67 -15.08
CA GLY A 215 -2.31 -1.34 -13.67
C GLY A 215 -3.72 -0.92 -13.25
N ALA A 216 -3.95 -0.90 -11.95
CA ALA A 216 -5.27 -0.70 -11.34
C ALA A 216 -5.94 0.60 -11.78
N ASP A 217 -5.18 1.70 -11.86
CA ASP A 217 -5.70 3.01 -12.26
C ASP A 217 -6.14 3.01 -13.73
N PHE A 218 -5.32 2.47 -14.63
CA PHE A 218 -5.66 2.31 -16.04
C PHE A 218 -6.94 1.49 -16.23
N VAL A 219 -7.05 0.35 -15.55
CA VAL A 219 -8.23 -0.52 -15.64
C VAL A 219 -9.47 0.19 -15.11
N LYS A 220 -9.36 0.94 -14.01
CA LYS A 220 -10.47 1.69 -13.42
C LYS A 220 -10.93 2.85 -14.31
N VAL A 221 -10.01 3.63 -14.84
CA VAL A 221 -10.30 4.83 -15.65
C VAL A 221 -10.83 4.46 -17.03
N TYR A 222 -10.15 3.54 -17.72
CA TYR A 222 -10.50 3.19 -19.10
C TYR A 222 -11.51 2.04 -19.20
N GLN A 223 -11.83 1.37 -18.08
CA GLN A 223 -12.76 0.24 -18.01
C GLN A 223 -12.50 -0.80 -19.09
N LYS A 224 -11.23 -1.20 -19.21
CA LYS A 224 -10.77 -2.23 -20.14
C LYS A 224 -9.59 -2.98 -19.56
N ALA A 225 -9.28 -4.13 -20.16
CA ALA A 225 -8.14 -4.94 -19.77
C ALA A 225 -6.80 -4.22 -20.02
N PRO A 226 -5.79 -4.44 -19.16
CA PRO A 226 -4.39 -4.09 -19.41
C PRO A 226 -3.87 -4.65 -20.72
N GLU A 227 -2.90 -3.98 -21.33
CA GLU A 227 -2.18 -4.52 -22.47
C GLU A 227 -1.41 -5.80 -22.07
N GLY A 228 -1.40 -6.80 -22.95
CA GLY A 228 -0.66 -8.05 -22.76
C GLY A 228 -1.39 -9.15 -21.97
N ILE A 229 -2.51 -8.87 -21.29
CA ILE A 229 -3.25 -9.90 -20.55
C ILE A 229 -4.23 -10.67 -21.47
N PRO A 230 -4.29 -12.01 -21.42
CA PRO A 230 -5.26 -12.78 -22.21
C PRO A 230 -6.70 -12.61 -21.70
N LEU A 231 -7.65 -12.47 -22.62
CA LEU A 231 -9.06 -12.15 -22.36
C LEU A 231 -9.99 -13.38 -22.30
N ASP A 232 -9.50 -14.46 -21.70
CA ASP A 232 -10.30 -15.69 -21.61
C ASP A 232 -11.57 -15.47 -20.77
N VAL A 233 -12.68 -16.01 -21.28
CA VAL A 233 -14.01 -15.88 -20.68
C VAL A 233 -14.03 -16.46 -19.26
N GLY A 234 -14.59 -15.69 -18.32
CA GLY A 234 -14.79 -16.11 -16.94
C GLY A 234 -13.50 -16.25 -16.10
N VAL A 235 -12.32 -15.96 -16.67
CA VAL A 235 -11.07 -15.96 -15.91
C VAL A 235 -11.01 -14.73 -15.01
N ARG A 236 -10.75 -14.95 -13.73
CA ARG A 236 -10.56 -13.88 -12.75
C ARG A 236 -9.21 -13.21 -12.95
N CYS A 237 -9.23 -11.90 -13.18
CA CYS A 237 -8.05 -11.07 -13.29
C CYS A 237 -8.01 -10.04 -12.16
N VAL A 238 -6.81 -9.64 -11.77
CA VAL A 238 -6.55 -8.54 -10.84
C VAL A 238 -5.40 -7.69 -11.37
N SER A 239 -5.51 -6.38 -11.21
CA SER A 239 -4.43 -5.42 -11.46
C SER A 239 -3.98 -4.79 -10.16
N PHE A 240 -2.66 -4.70 -9.97
CA PHE A 240 -2.05 -3.82 -8.97
C PHE A 240 -1.79 -2.43 -9.56
N ASP A 241 -1.55 -1.43 -8.72
CA ASP A 241 -0.84 -0.21 -9.14
C ASP A 241 0.67 -0.33 -8.87
N GLY A 242 1.43 0.70 -9.24
CA GLY A 242 2.90 0.66 -9.28
C GLY A 242 3.57 0.26 -7.95
N ASP A 243 3.02 0.66 -6.80
CA ASP A 243 3.54 0.32 -5.47
C ASP A 243 2.69 -0.70 -4.71
N ALA A 244 1.71 -1.30 -5.38
CA ALA A 244 0.83 -2.35 -4.90
C ALA A 244 0.07 -1.99 -3.61
N ASP A 245 -0.39 -0.74 -3.50
CA ASP A 245 -1.34 -0.32 -2.46
C ASP A 245 -2.80 -0.26 -2.96
N ARG A 246 -3.02 -0.46 -4.27
CA ARG A 246 -4.35 -0.60 -4.89
C ARG A 246 -4.50 -1.94 -5.61
N VAL A 247 -5.71 -2.47 -5.59
CA VAL A 247 -6.10 -3.64 -6.38
C VAL A 247 -7.45 -3.39 -7.05
N ILE A 248 -7.58 -3.84 -8.30
CA ILE A 248 -8.84 -3.84 -9.04
C ILE A 248 -9.02 -5.21 -9.68
N TYR A 249 -10.18 -5.82 -9.49
CA TYR A 249 -10.54 -7.06 -10.16
C TYR A 249 -11.33 -6.79 -11.43
N PHE A 250 -11.25 -7.72 -12.38
CA PHE A 250 -12.09 -7.71 -13.58
C PHE A 250 -12.17 -9.11 -14.20
N TYR A 251 -13.12 -9.30 -15.11
CA TYR A 251 -13.24 -10.49 -15.95
C TYR A 251 -13.96 -10.15 -17.25
N HIS A 252 -13.95 -11.09 -18.21
CA HIS A 252 -14.74 -11.00 -19.44
C HIS A 252 -15.87 -12.02 -19.43
N ASP A 253 -17.05 -11.62 -19.88
CA ASP A 253 -18.17 -12.55 -20.07
C ASP A 253 -18.08 -13.32 -21.41
N GLU A 254 -19.05 -14.19 -21.66
CA GLU A 254 -19.14 -15.02 -22.88
C GLU A 254 -19.20 -14.20 -24.18
N ASN A 255 -19.67 -12.95 -24.11
CA ASN A 255 -19.74 -12.01 -25.23
C ASN A 255 -18.50 -11.10 -25.32
N GLN A 256 -17.43 -11.41 -24.57
CA GLN A 256 -16.24 -10.56 -24.42
C GLN A 256 -16.53 -9.19 -23.80
N GLY A 257 -17.64 -9.04 -23.09
CA GLY A 257 -17.96 -7.85 -22.31
C GLY A 257 -17.02 -7.73 -21.10
N PHE A 258 -16.41 -6.56 -20.92
CA PHE A 258 -15.55 -6.26 -19.78
C PHE A 258 -16.38 -5.95 -18.53
N HIS A 259 -16.10 -6.63 -17.42
CA HIS A 259 -16.77 -6.42 -16.14
C HIS A 259 -15.78 -5.99 -15.07
N LEU A 260 -15.94 -4.76 -14.59
CA LEU A 260 -15.12 -4.19 -13.51
C LEU A 260 -15.62 -4.62 -12.13
N LEU A 261 -14.69 -5.01 -11.27
CA LEU A 261 -14.90 -5.31 -9.86
C LEU A 261 -13.96 -4.41 -9.02
N ASP A 262 -14.40 -3.17 -8.81
CA ASP A 262 -13.61 -2.14 -8.13
C ASP A 262 -13.69 -2.20 -6.60
N GLY A 263 -13.10 -1.20 -5.93
CA GLY A 263 -13.01 -1.14 -4.47
C GLY A 263 -14.36 -1.27 -3.75
N ASP A 264 -15.44 -0.75 -4.32
CA ASP A 264 -16.78 -0.90 -3.74
C ASP A 264 -17.23 -2.35 -3.75
N LYS A 265 -17.03 -3.06 -4.88
CA LYS A 265 -17.36 -4.49 -4.99
C LYS A 265 -16.56 -5.32 -4.00
N ILE A 266 -15.28 -5.00 -3.80
CA ILE A 266 -14.42 -5.65 -2.81
C ILE A 266 -14.93 -5.38 -1.39
N ALA A 267 -15.25 -4.13 -1.06
CA ALA A 267 -15.77 -3.75 0.25
C ALA A 267 -17.09 -4.45 0.57
N THR A 268 -18.05 -4.43 -0.37
CA THR A 268 -19.33 -5.14 -0.22
C THR A 268 -19.12 -6.65 -0.04
N LEU A 269 -18.21 -7.26 -0.81
CA LEU A 269 -17.90 -8.69 -0.70
C LEU A 269 -17.34 -9.05 0.69
N VAL A 270 -16.35 -8.30 1.16
CA VAL A 270 -15.74 -8.53 2.49
C VAL A 270 -16.76 -8.31 3.59
N ALA A 271 -17.57 -7.26 3.51
CA ALA A 271 -18.61 -6.99 4.50
C ALA A 271 -19.68 -8.10 4.53
N SER A 272 -20.12 -8.61 3.38
CA SER A 272 -21.05 -9.75 3.30
C SER A 272 -20.45 -10.98 3.97
N TYR A 273 -19.20 -11.31 3.64
CA TYR A 273 -18.51 -12.46 4.19
C TYR A 273 -18.36 -12.37 5.72
N LEU A 274 -17.94 -11.22 6.25
CA LEU A 274 -17.84 -11.00 7.69
C LEU A 274 -19.22 -11.06 8.38
N LYS A 275 -20.27 -10.58 7.71
CA LYS A 275 -21.63 -10.64 8.24
C LYS A 275 -22.13 -12.08 8.35
N GLU A 276 -21.91 -12.89 7.32
CA GLU A 276 -22.23 -14.33 7.33
C GLU A 276 -21.50 -15.06 8.46
N LEU A 277 -20.21 -14.75 8.68
CA LEU A 277 -19.42 -15.35 9.76
C LEU A 277 -19.94 -14.97 11.16
N THR A 278 -20.27 -13.69 11.36
CA THR A 278 -20.78 -13.22 12.67
C THR A 278 -22.15 -13.80 12.97
N ASP A 279 -23.03 -13.91 11.96
CA ASP A 279 -24.33 -14.57 12.09
C ASP A 279 -24.19 -16.06 12.40
N ALA A 280 -23.31 -16.77 11.69
CA ALA A 280 -23.05 -18.19 11.94
C ALA A 280 -22.46 -18.44 13.34
N ALA A 281 -21.58 -17.54 13.80
CA ALA A 281 -20.98 -17.59 15.13
C ALA A 281 -21.92 -17.09 16.24
N LYS A 282 -23.08 -16.51 15.89
CA LYS A 282 -24.02 -15.85 16.81
C LYS A 282 -23.35 -14.75 17.65
N ILE A 283 -22.42 -14.02 17.03
CA ILE A 283 -21.71 -12.90 17.65
C ILE A 283 -22.39 -11.60 17.19
N SER A 284 -22.74 -10.73 18.13
CA SER A 284 -23.24 -9.39 17.82
C SER A 284 -22.06 -8.42 17.71
N LEU A 285 -21.81 -7.93 16.50
CA LEU A 285 -20.82 -6.89 16.22
C LEU A 285 -21.46 -5.79 15.37
N ASP A 286 -21.16 -4.54 15.71
CA ASP A 286 -21.50 -3.40 14.87
C ASP A 286 -20.56 -3.37 13.67
N MET A 287 -21.14 -3.34 12.47
CA MET A 287 -20.42 -3.28 11.21
C MET A 287 -20.78 -2.00 10.48
N ALA A 288 -19.83 -1.38 9.78
CA ALA A 288 -20.06 -0.26 8.89
C ALA A 288 -19.13 -0.34 7.68
N ILE A 289 -19.60 0.16 6.54
CA ILE A 289 -18.77 0.33 5.33
C ILE A 289 -18.56 1.83 5.16
N VAL A 290 -17.31 2.25 5.07
CA VAL A 290 -16.94 3.65 4.84
C VAL A 290 -16.65 3.84 3.36
N GLN A 291 -17.33 4.78 2.71
CA GLN A 291 -17.17 5.08 1.29
C GLN A 291 -16.78 6.54 1.08
N THR A 292 -16.25 6.86 -0.10
CA THR A 292 -16.06 8.25 -0.53
C THR A 292 -17.11 8.63 -1.56
N ALA A 293 -17.20 9.92 -1.92
CA ALA A 293 -18.13 10.40 -2.95
C ALA A 293 -17.92 9.76 -4.35
N TYR A 294 -16.80 9.09 -4.58
CA TYR A 294 -16.51 8.37 -5.83
C TYR A 294 -17.10 6.96 -5.90
N ALA A 295 -17.76 6.51 -4.83
CA ALA A 295 -18.47 5.24 -4.80
C ALA A 295 -19.67 5.22 -5.77
N ASN A 296 -19.90 4.07 -6.40
CA ASN A 296 -21.03 3.86 -7.27
C ASN A 296 -22.33 3.86 -6.44
N GLY A 297 -23.31 4.71 -6.74
CA GLY A 297 -24.57 4.76 -5.98
C GLY A 297 -25.34 3.43 -5.90
N ASN A 298 -25.09 2.47 -6.80
CA ASN A 298 -25.63 1.11 -6.68
C ASN A 298 -24.95 0.25 -5.60
N SER A 299 -23.67 0.47 -5.29
CA SER A 299 -23.02 -0.16 -4.12
C SER A 299 -23.67 0.37 -2.84
N THR A 300 -23.87 1.69 -2.73
CA THR A 300 -24.62 2.31 -1.62
C THR A 300 -26.04 1.74 -1.46
N ARG A 301 -26.75 1.45 -2.57
CA ARG A 301 -28.09 0.85 -2.53
C ARG A 301 -28.12 -0.60 -2.05
N LEU A 302 -27.09 -1.41 -2.32
CA LEU A 302 -26.99 -2.79 -1.78
C LEU A 302 -26.96 -2.82 -0.24
N HIS A 303 -26.73 -1.69 0.40
CA HIS A 303 -26.69 -1.54 1.85
C HIS A 303 -28.01 -1.09 2.49
N SER A 304 -29.08 -0.87 1.70
CA SER A 304 -30.38 -0.54 2.28
C SER A 304 -30.97 -1.70 3.11
N PRO A 305 -31.93 -1.43 4.02
CA PRO A 305 -32.45 -2.38 5.03
C PRO A 305 -32.95 -3.74 4.53
N THR A 306 -33.03 -3.95 3.21
CA THR A 306 -33.48 -5.18 2.56
C THR A 306 -32.39 -6.24 2.36
N TRP A 307 -31.09 -5.91 2.29
CA TRP A 307 -30.06 -6.88 1.87
C TRP A 307 -28.97 -7.15 2.91
N LEU A 308 -28.02 -6.23 3.11
CA LEU A 308 -26.90 -6.44 4.05
C LEU A 308 -27.18 -5.94 5.47
N LYS A 309 -28.07 -4.95 5.64
CA LYS A 309 -28.35 -4.26 6.91
C LYS A 309 -27.09 -3.73 7.63
N VAL A 310 -26.04 -3.44 6.87
CA VAL A 310 -24.81 -2.82 7.35
C VAL A 310 -24.85 -1.33 6.96
N PRO A 311 -24.78 -0.38 7.92
CA PRO A 311 -24.76 1.05 7.61
C PRO A 311 -23.57 1.44 6.75
N VAL A 312 -23.80 2.40 5.83
CA VAL A 312 -22.76 3.08 5.05
C VAL A 312 -22.51 4.45 5.68
N LYS A 313 -21.23 4.80 5.84
CA LYS A 313 -20.79 6.10 6.35
C LYS A 313 -19.91 6.82 5.34
#